data_AF-A0A497NGW9-F1
#
_entry.id   AF-A0A497NGW9-F1
#
_cell.length_a   1.000
_cell.length_b   1.000
_cell.length_c   1.000
_cell.angle_alpha   90.00
_cell.angle_beta   90.00
_cell.angle_gamma   90.00
#
_symmetry.space_group_name_H-M   'P 1'
#
loop_
_entity.id
_entity.type
_entity.pdbx_description
1 polymer ?
#
loop_
_entity_poly.entity_id
_entity_poly.type
_entity_poly.pdbx_seq_one_letter_code
_entity_poly.pdbx_strand_id
1 'polypeptide(L)' 'MVTRCSEMAQLVEKEKCGVIADDSADSPCHSLEYLLLNHAIVEEMGIRGLEAVEKRHSWVYRVKIIKQYLKES' A
#
# COMPACT_ATOMS: atom_id res chain seq x y z
N MET A 1 -5.84 5.86 -2.20
CA MET A 1 -4.98 6.91 -2.78
C MET A 1 -3.99 7.37 -1.71
N VAL A 2 -2.74 7.58 -2.09
CA VAL A 2 -1.69 8.13 -1.19
C VAL A 2 -0.94 9.25 -1.91
N THR A 3 -0.28 10.12 -1.17
CA THR A 3 0.67 11.09 -1.73
C THR A 3 1.96 10.38 -2.15
N ARG A 4 2.71 10.95 -3.10
CA ARG A 4 4.04 10.45 -3.51
C ARG A 4 5.11 10.76 -2.46
N CYS A 5 4.93 10.32 -1.22
CA CYS A 5 6.05 10.21 -0.28
C CYS A 5 6.72 8.84 -0.42
N SER A 6 8.03 8.78 -0.20
CA SER A 6 8.88 7.62 -0.48
C SER A 6 8.29 6.31 0.06
N GLU A 7 7.93 6.29 1.35
CA GLU A 7 7.48 5.08 2.03
C GLU A 7 6.11 4.61 1.54
N MET A 8 5.16 5.52 1.36
CA MET A 8 3.80 5.16 0.93
C MET A 8 3.77 4.79 -0.54
N ALA A 9 4.51 5.51 -1.39
CA ALA A 9 4.64 5.20 -2.80
C ALA A 9 5.25 3.80 -3.00
N GLN A 10 6.35 3.49 -2.30
CA GLN A 10 6.97 2.16 -2.37
C GLN A 10 6.02 1.05 -1.94
N LEU A 11 5.24 1.25 -0.88
CA LEU A 11 4.26 0.26 -0.45
C LEU A 11 3.19 0.03 -1.53
N VAL A 12 2.60 1.10 -2.05
CA VAL A 12 1.53 1.02 -3.04
C VAL A 12 2.01 0.42 -4.35
N GLU A 13 3.20 0.79 -4.83
CA GLU A 13 3.83 0.24 -6.04
C GLU A 13 4.17 -1.24 -5.88
N LYS A 14 4.81 -1.60 -4.76
CA LYS A 14 5.23 -2.98 -4.48
C LYS A 14 4.05 -3.93 -4.33
N GLU A 15 3.02 -3.50 -3.62
CA GLU A 15 1.87 -4.33 -3.28
C GLU A 15 0.72 -4.20 -4.29
N LYS A 16 0.81 -3.24 -5.23
CA LYS A 16 -0.20 -2.95 -6.26
C LYS A 16 -1.60 -2.76 -5.66
N CYS A 17 -1.67 -2.06 -4.53
CA CYS A 17 -2.85 -1.99 -3.66
C CYS A 17 -3.46 -0.59 -3.57
N GLY A 18 -3.16 0.30 -4.52
CA GLY A 18 -3.70 1.65 -4.53
C GLY A 18 -3.19 2.51 -5.68
N VAL A 19 -3.46 3.81 -5.58
CA VAL A 19 -3.07 4.83 -6.55
C VAL A 19 -2.23 5.89 -5.85
N ILE A 20 -1.15 6.30 -6.50
CA ILE A 20 -0.24 7.36 -6.03
C ILE A 20 -0.62 8.64 -6.74
N ALA A 21 -0.92 9.68 -5.96
CA ALA A 21 -1.12 11.04 -6.45
C ALA A 21 0.19 11.83 -6.34
N ASP A 22 0.49 12.60 -7.38
CA ASP A 22 1.61 13.54 -7.46
C ASP A 22 1.28 14.84 -6.71
N ASP A 23 2.29 15.70 -6.55
CA ASP A 23 2.20 16.95 -5.77
C ASP A 23 1.42 18.08 -6.46
N SER A 24 0.69 17.79 -7.54
CA SER A 24 -0.20 18.75 -8.20
C SER A 24 -1.62 18.65 -7.66
N ALA A 25 -2.35 19.77 -7.62
CA ALA A 25 -3.74 19.79 -7.16
C ALA A 25 -4.67 18.88 -8.00
N ASP A 26 -4.37 18.72 -9.29
CA ASP A 26 -5.18 17.91 -10.21
C ASP A 26 -4.98 16.40 -10.01
N SER A 27 -3.82 15.97 -9.52
CA SER A 27 -3.48 14.55 -9.42
C SER A 27 -4.37 13.80 -8.40
N PRO A 28 -4.62 14.32 -7.18
CA PRO A 28 -5.59 13.73 -6.26
C PRO A 28 -7.01 13.68 -6.84
N CYS A 29 -7.44 14.70 -7.59
CA CYS A 29 -8.76 14.75 -8.21
C CYS A 29 -8.95 13.63 -9.24
N HIS A 30 -8.02 13.52 -10.20
CA HIS A 30 -8.05 12.44 -11.20
C HIS A 30 -7.93 11.05 -10.57
N SER A 31 -7.10 10.92 -9.53
CA SER A 31 -6.95 9.66 -8.79
C SER A 31 -8.25 9.26 -8.08
N LEU A 32 -8.94 10.21 -7.47
CA LEU A 32 -10.23 9.97 -6.83
C LEU A 32 -11.31 9.60 -7.85
N GLU A 33 -11.38 10.33 -8.97
CA GLU A 33 -12.28 10.02 -10.07
C GLU A 33 -12.04 8.62 -10.62
N TYR A 34 -10.78 8.25 -10.86
CA TYR A 34 -10.41 6.89 -11.28
C TYR A 34 -10.92 5.83 -10.31
N LEU A 35 -10.75 6.02 -9.00
CA LEU A 35 -11.22 5.07 -7.99
C LEU A 35 -12.75 4.95 -7.98
N LEU A 36 -13.47 6.06 -8.15
CA LEU A 36 -14.94 6.07 -8.18
C LEU A 36 -15.50 5.38 -9.43
N LEU A 37 -14.81 5.50 -10.57
CA LEU A 37 -15.29 4.94 -11.84
C LEU A 37 -14.89 3.46 -12.05
N ASN A 38 -13.93 2.93 -11.30
CA ASN A 38 -13.34 1.61 -11.54
C ASN A 38 -13.51 0.64 -10.36
N HIS A 39 -14.75 0.42 -9.91
CA HIS A 39 -15.06 -0.37 -8.71
C HIS A 39 -14.39 -1.75 -8.63
N ALA A 40 -14.40 -2.54 -9.70
CA ALA A 40 -13.80 -3.87 -9.71
C ALA A 40 -12.28 -3.82 -9.44
N ILE A 41 -11.59 -2.85 -10.03
CA ILE A 41 -10.15 -2.63 -9.80
C ILE A 41 -9.91 -2.21 -8.35
N VAL A 42 -10.76 -1.35 -7.79
CA VAL A 42 -10.65 -0.92 -6.39
C VAL A 42 -10.84 -2.08 -5.42
N GLU A 43 -11.77 -2.99 -5.70
CA GLU A 43 -11.96 -4.20 -4.91
C GLU A 43 -10.72 -5.10 -4.95
N GLU A 44 -10.14 -5.33 -6.13
CA GLU A 44 -8.89 -6.07 -6.26
C GLU A 44 -7.73 -5.39 -5.52
N MET A 45 -7.61 -4.06 -5.60
CA MET A 45 -6.62 -3.29 -4.85
C MET A 45 -6.80 -3.48 -3.34
N GLY A 46 -8.05 -3.47 -2.86
CA GLY A 46 -8.39 -3.70 -1.45
C GLY A 46 -7.96 -5.09 -0.97
N ILE A 47 -8.25 -6.13 -1.75
CA ILE A 47 -7.84 -7.51 -1.46
C ILE A 47 -6.31 -7.60 -1.36
N ARG A 48 -5.59 -7.06 -2.35
CA ARG A 48 -4.11 -7.05 -2.34
C ARG A 48 -3.55 -6.30 -1.13
N GLY A 49 -4.16 -5.16 -0.78
CA GLY A 49 -3.76 -4.37 0.38
C GLY A 49 -3.94 -5.13 1.70
N LEU A 50 -5.08 -5.79 1.87
CA LEU A 50 -5.34 -6.63 3.04
C LEU A 50 -4.32 -7.77 3.15
N GLU A 51 -4.12 -8.51 2.06
CA GLU A 51 -3.15 -9.61 2.06
C GLU A 51 -1.73 -9.14 2.36
N ALA A 52 -1.33 -7.97 1.85
CA ALA A 52 -0.02 -7.40 2.12
C ALA A 52 0.15 -7.09 3.61
N VAL A 53 -0.87 -6.50 4.24
CA VAL A 53 -0.86 -6.22 5.68
C VAL A 53 -0.72 -7.50 6.48
N GLU A 54 -1.57 -8.49 6.22
CA GLU A 54 -1.56 -9.75 6.97
C GLU A 54 -0.21 -10.48 6.84
N LYS A 55 0.33 -10.55 5.62
CA LYS A 55 1.52 -11.36 5.31
C LYS A 55 2.85 -10.66 5.60
N ARG A 56 2.93 -9.33 5.48
CA ARG A 56 4.23 -8.60 5.44
C ARG A 56 4.29 -7.33 6.26
N HIS A 57 3.17 -6.64 6.49
CA HIS A 57 3.19 -5.33 7.16
C HIS A 57 2.57 -5.34 8.56
N SER A 58 2.08 -6.49 9.03
CA SER A 58 1.52 -6.67 10.36
C SER A 58 2.58 -6.63 11.47
N TRP A 59 2.16 -6.23 12.67
CA TRP A 59 3.01 -6.32 13.87
C TRP A 59 3.49 -7.74 14.15
N VAL A 60 2.63 -8.72 13.91
CA VAL A 60 2.98 -10.15 14.06
C VAL A 60 4.16 -10.51 13.17
N TYR A 61 4.11 -10.10 11.89
CA TYR A 61 5.22 -10.31 10.97
C TYR A 61 6.49 -9.57 11.43
N ARG A 62 6.38 -8.29 11.80
CA ARG A 62 7.53 -7.50 12.28
C ARG A 62 8.20 -8.11 13.51
N VAL A 63 7.42 -8.55 14.50
CA VAL A 63 7.93 -9.20 15.71
C VAL A 63 8.63 -10.52 15.36
N LYS A 64 8.12 -11.29 14.41
CA LYS A 64 8.78 -12.53 13.94
C LYS A 64 10.17 -12.24 13.38
N ILE A 65 10.29 -11.23 12.51
CA ILE A 65 11.58 -10.84 11.91
C ILE A 65 12.58 -10.35 12.97
N ILE A 66 12.15 -9.49 13.90
CA ILE A 66 13.01 -9.00 14.98
C ILE A 66 13.50 -10.16 15.86
N LYS A 67 12.60 -11.07 16.25
CA LYS A 67 12.98 -12.25 17.05
C LYS A 67 13.96 -13.16 16.33
N GLN A 68 13.86 -13.30 15.00
CA GLN A 68 14.81 -14.07 14.23
C GLN A 68 16.19 -13.40 14.25
N TYR A 69 16.26 -12.09 13.99
CA TYR A 69 17.51 -11.33 13.99
C TYR A 69 18.23 -11.40 15.36
N LEU A 70 17.47 -11.29 16.45
CA LEU A 70 18.02 -11.37 17.81
C LEU A 70 18.50 -12.78 18.22
N LYS A 71 18.04 -13.85 17.55
CA LYS A 71 18.53 -15.22 17.79
C LYS A 71 19.79 -15.55 17.00
N GLU A 72 20.03 -14.82 15.91
CA GLU A 72 21.21 -14.95 15.05
C GLU A 72 22.35 -13.99 15.46
N SER A 73 22.10 -13.12 16.44
CA SER A 73 23.08 -12.20 17.08
C SER A 73 23.69 -12.82 18.33
#